data_AF-A0A2U1YTF8-F1
#
_entry.id   AF-A0A2U1YTF8-F1
#
_cell.length_a   1.000
_cell.length_b   1.000
_cell.length_c   1.000
_cell.angle_alpha   90.00
_cell.angle_beta   90.00
_cell.angle_gamma   90.00
#
_symmetry.space_group_name_H-M   'P 1'
#
loop_
_entity.id
_entity.type
_entity.pdbx_description
1 polymer ?
#
loop_
_entity_poly.entity_id
_entity_poly.type
_entity_poly.pdbx_seq_one_letter_code
_entity_poly.pdbx_strand_id
1 'polypeptide(L)' 'MTDPRKAKTLGDAAQNPDGTFNGARALSWLSEALNPGRGASEAEVQAIYDRMHAKKAKPL' A
#
# COMPACT_ATOMS: atom_id res chain seq x y z
N MET A 1 -11.02 6.26 -6.12
CA MET A 1 -10.79 6.78 -4.75
C MET A 1 -9.36 7.30 -4.66
N THR A 2 -9.17 8.56 -4.25
CA THR A 2 -7.85 9.23 -4.33
C THR A 2 -6.88 8.85 -3.21
N ASP A 3 -7.39 8.48 -2.02
CA ASP A 3 -6.56 8.04 -0.88
C ASP A 3 -7.05 6.67 -0.37
N PRO A 4 -6.24 5.59 -0.49
CA PRO A 4 -6.62 4.26 -0.02
C PRO A 4 -6.95 4.22 1.47
N ARG A 5 -6.36 5.09 2.29
CA ARG A 5 -6.54 5.12 3.75
C ARG A 5 -7.93 5.52 4.21
N LYS A 6 -8.73 6.12 3.32
CA LYS A 6 -10.10 6.57 3.60
C LYS A 6 -11.16 5.56 3.17
N ALA A 7 -10.77 4.41 2.60
CA ALA A 7 -11.72 3.36 2.24
C ALA A 7 -12.42 2.76 3.47
N LYS A 8 -13.66 2.32 3.27
CA LYS A 8 -14.43 1.61 4.29
C LYS A 8 -14.09 0.13 4.34
N THR A 9 -13.68 -0.46 3.22
CA THR A 9 -13.35 -1.88 3.11
C THR A 9 -11.97 -2.07 2.49
N LEU A 10 -11.35 -3.21 2.80
CA LEU A 10 -10.09 -3.61 2.18
C LEU A 10 -10.22 -3.74 0.65
N GLY A 11 -11.37 -4.21 0.16
CA GLY A 11 -11.64 -4.30 -1.28
C GLY A 11 -11.59 -2.93 -1.95
N ASP A 12 -12.31 -1.95 -1.40
CA ASP A 12 -12.31 -0.57 -1.93
C ASP A 12 -10.92 0.06 -1.87
N ALA A 13 -10.16 -0.21 -0.81
CA ALA A 13 -8.79 0.27 -0.66
C ALA A 13 -7.88 -0.28 -1.76
N ALA A 14 -7.91 -1.61 -1.94
CA ALA A 14 -7.01 -2.34 -2.80
C ALA A 14 -7.33 -2.19 -4.30
N GLN A 15 -8.57 -1.86 -4.66
CA GLN A 15 -9.01 -1.83 -6.04
C GLN A 15 -8.52 -0.58 -6.79
N ASN A 16 -7.99 -0.79 -7.99
CA ASN A 16 -7.64 0.23 -8.97
C ASN A 16 -8.86 0.61 -9.83
N PRO A 17 -8.84 1.76 -10.54
CA PRO A 17 -9.94 2.17 -11.42
C PRO A 17 -10.26 1.20 -12.57
N ASP A 18 -9.27 0.41 -12.99
CA ASP A 18 -9.40 -0.59 -14.05
C ASP A 18 -9.92 -1.96 -13.56
N GLY A 19 -10.25 -2.08 -12.27
CA GLY A 19 -10.75 -3.31 -11.67
C GLY A 19 -9.66 -4.28 -11.20
N THR A 20 -8.38 -3.96 -11.38
CA THR A 20 -7.27 -4.73 -10.82
C THR A 20 -7.06 -4.41 -9.33
N PHE A 21 -6.20 -5.19 -8.65
CA PHE A 21 -5.88 -5.00 -7.24
C PHE A 21 -4.42 -4.58 -7.05
N ASN A 22 -4.17 -3.72 -6.07
CA ASN A 22 -2.86 -3.16 -5.75
C ASN A 22 -2.54 -3.40 -4.26
N GLY A 23 -1.46 -4.15 -4.03
CA GLY A 23 -0.98 -4.47 -2.69
C GLY A 23 -0.48 -3.26 -1.89
N ALA A 24 0.14 -2.27 -2.53
CA ALA A 24 0.60 -1.06 -1.85
C ALA A 24 -0.56 -0.23 -1.29
N ARG A 25 -1.65 -0.13 -2.06
CA ARG A 25 -2.90 0.51 -1.62
C ARG A 25 -3.53 -0.22 -0.44
N ALA A 26 -3.64 -1.54 -0.53
CA ALA A 26 -4.18 -2.38 0.53
C ALA A 26 -3.41 -2.21 1.86
N LEU A 27 -2.08 -2.23 1.78
CA LEU A 27 -1.19 -2.08 2.93
C LEU A 27 -1.20 -0.65 3.49
N SER A 28 -1.33 0.37 2.64
CA SER A 28 -1.50 1.76 3.10
C SER A 28 -2.78 1.91 3.92
N TRP A 29 -3.90 1.36 3.44
CA TRP A 29 -5.14 1.33 4.22
C TRP A 29 -5.00 0.58 5.54
N LEU A 30 -4.39 -0.62 5.51
CA LEU A 30 -4.19 -1.41 6.72
C LEU A 30 -3.33 -0.66 7.75
N SER A 31 -2.29 0.05 7.29
CA SER A 31 -1.43 0.83 8.17
C SER A 31 -2.21 1.92 8.91
N GLU A 32 -3.14 2.60 8.24
CA GLU A 32 -4.00 3.61 8.87
C GLU A 32 -5.03 2.97 9.80
N ALA A 33 -5.66 1.87 9.38
CA ALA A 33 -6.64 1.15 10.20
C ALA A 33 -6.04 0.65 11.53
N LEU A 34 -4.78 0.22 11.50
CA LEU A 34 -4.03 -0.20 12.69
C LEU A 34 -3.43 0.98 13.49
N ASN A 35 -3.13 2.10 12.83
CA ASN A 35 -2.50 3.28 13.44
C ASN A 35 -3.16 4.58 12.97
N PRO A 36 -4.36 4.92 13.49
CA PRO A 36 -5.10 6.10 13.03
C PRO A 36 -4.27 7.39 13.17
N GLY A 37 -4.22 8.19 12.11
CA GLY A 37 -3.46 9.44 12.01
C GLY A 37 -1.95 9.25 11.76
N ARG A 38 -1.46 8.01 11.70
CA ARG A 38 -0.05 7.67 11.49
C ARG A 38 0.15 6.59 10.41
N GLY A 39 -0.87 6.30 9.61
CA GLY A 39 -0.79 5.31 8.54
C GLY A 39 0.13 5.75 7.41
N ALA A 40 0.94 4.82 6.93
CA ALA A 40 1.83 5.03 5.79
C ALA A 40 1.01 5.31 4.51
N SER A 41 1.46 6.27 3.72
CA SER A 41 0.94 6.54 2.38
C SER A 41 1.27 5.40 1.40
N GLU A 42 0.52 5.33 0.31
CA GLU A 42 0.76 4.37 -0.79
C GLU A 42 2.22 4.45 -1.31
N ALA A 43 2.75 5.67 -1.46
CA ALA A 43 4.12 5.89 -1.93
C ALA A 43 5.18 5.39 -0.94
N GLU A 44 4.96 5.56 0.36
CA GLU A 44 5.88 5.03 1.39
C GLU A 44 5.90 3.51 1.38
N VAL A 45 4.73 2.88 1.24
CA VAL A 45 4.62 1.42 1.10
C VAL A 45 5.34 0.95 -0.16
N GLN A 46 5.13 1.61 -1.30
CA GLN A 46 5.82 1.27 -2.54
C GLN A 46 7.35 1.39 -2.38
N ALA A 47 7.84 2.46 -1.74
CA ALA A 47 9.27 2.63 -1.48
C ALA A 47 9.84 1.55 -0.53
N ILE A 48 9.05 1.02 0.41
CA ILE A 48 9.47 -0.13 1.25
C ILE A 48 9.57 -1.39 0.38
N TYR A 49 8.57 -1.65 -0.46
CA TYR A 49 8.57 -2.78 -1.39
C TYR A 49 9.80 -2.76 -2.31
N ASP A 50 10.06 -1.64 -2.96
CA ASP A 50 11.18 -1.46 -3.89
C ASP A 50 12.52 -1.71 -3.18
N ARG A 51 12.68 -1.20 -1.95
CA ARG A 51 13.90 -1.43 -1.13
C ARG A 51 14.11 -2.90 -0.78
N MET A 52 13.04 -3.63 -0.46
CA MET A 52 13.14 -5.06 -0.10
C MET A 52 13.47 -5.93 -1.31
N HIS A 53 12.96 -5.57 -2.49
CA HIS A 53 13.23 -6.31 -3.72
C HIS A 53 14.55 -5.92 -4.39
N ALA A 54 14.99 -4.67 -4.29
CA ALA A 54 16.31 -4.25 -4.73
C ALA A 54 17.43 -5.00 -3.97
N LYS A 55 17.25 -5.28 -2.67
CA LYS A 55 18.19 -6.08 -1.88
C LYS A 55 18.31 -7.54 -2.33
N LYS A 56 17.29 -8.10 -2.97
CA LYS A 56 17.31 -9.49 -3.49
C LYS A 56 18.09 -9.62 -4.80
N ALA A 57 18.35 -8.52 -5.51
CA ALA A 57 19.00 -8.54 -6.83
C ALA A 57 20.54 -8.49 -6.78
N LYS A 58 21.16 -8.49 -5.59
CA LYS A 58 22.62 -8.48 -5.44
C LYS A 58 23.11 -9.84 -4.93
N PRO A 59 23.44 -10.81 -5.80
CA PRO A 59 24.24 -11.96 -5.39
C PRO A 59 25.66 -11.47 -5.03
N LEU A 60 26.20 -12.02 -3.95
CA LEU A 60 27.60 -11.89 -3.53
C LEU A 60 28.54 -12.53 -4.56
#